data_AF-A0A401RAU6-F1
#
_entry.id   AF-A0A401RAU6-F1
#
_cell.length_a   1.000
_cell.length_b   1.000
_cell.length_c   1.000
_cell.angle_alpha   90.00
_cell.angle_beta   90.00
_cell.angle_gamma   90.00
#
_symmetry.space_group_name_H-M   'P 1'
#
loop_
_entity.id
_entity.type
_entity.pdbx_description
1 polymer ?
#
loop_
_entity_poly.entity_id
_entity_poly.type
_entity_poly.pdbx_seq_one_letter_code
_entity_poly.pdbx_strand_id
1 'polypeptide(L)'
;MRRVVCLPSTVEKGAAARPAPTSDGLLARLSRRVHAAGNSAASTWDTAAFEVLWLPKREAGSPLDAHLATVQRTPHGPQRGRAGGDAWQYAPEETLAATLSDPHRLGERFTPWSRACAEMAARGRELLTEIHRTRSGGPASEQVRRTRVTIGQDRIADICARARAGANAGRSTKSTLPSCTAPSWLRVRDEFGLRGVAGYPNFAMGSWWMGLLSDDYGDWRQAYLPLLDYAFYLEYNVDTARPGPAGGNDLMHEVLALWDMPGLPAELQARRLHVACDMAFFDLKRRHEASLRTHPTDGLTTWVHTDRDDWRDFKAVDSGIFAHYLSFAQGPAGRDDMMLTGLVNDWVDLGPDLRHEECGQGVLALTRGSLVLTDLLDCYERTVWMINTQLTPDAGVRPERYAGCMETLGTCVWQMCNHRQDLWRYYALAHDLCDRAAARDLYTAGQLAECYTPALEPRTPSPGGRVCVPRCDLEYAVRVGGALHRGTLTVHHAVRAAVEDGLLPMSVVEYALVVPLLLRDRRITEGVFLRHMDGGYCDHFASVMHASHASGFSRAYGTAVAALVMEQWWHGIWFAIGAGSLIEAQPDRIAADRDYGPSGSRT
;
A
#
# COMPACT_ATOMS: atom_id res chain seq x y z
N MET A 1 -9.65 -26.57 -65.43
CA MET A 1 -8.56 -26.19 -66.37
C MET A 1 -7.82 -25.01 -65.73
N ARG A 2 -6.52 -24.99 -65.39
CA ARG A 2 -5.36 -25.86 -65.60
C ARG A 2 -4.59 -25.97 -64.27
N ARG A 3 -4.02 -27.16 -64.01
CA ARG A 3 -2.99 -27.46 -62.99
C ARG A 3 -1.60 -27.32 -63.63
N VAL A 4 -0.57 -27.45 -62.77
CA VAL A 4 0.85 -27.86 -63.00
C VAL A 4 1.84 -26.67 -62.98
N VAL A 5 2.96 -26.60 -62.24
CA VAL A 5 3.67 -27.50 -61.28
C VAL A 5 4.66 -26.69 -60.41
N CYS A 6 5.12 -27.31 -59.32
CA CYS A 6 6.03 -26.84 -58.27
C CYS A 6 7.56 -27.01 -58.55
N LEU A 7 8.37 -26.20 -57.82
CA LEU A 7 9.74 -26.38 -57.22
C LEU A 7 11.05 -26.18 -58.04
N PRO A 8 12.25 -25.90 -57.40
CA PRO A 8 12.61 -25.68 -55.96
C PRO A 8 13.59 -24.51 -55.61
N SER A 9 13.70 -24.20 -54.29
CA SER A 9 14.86 -23.80 -53.42
C SER A 9 15.93 -22.77 -53.89
N THR A 10 16.56 -21.87 -53.13
CA THR A 10 17.06 -21.82 -51.73
C THR A 10 17.51 -20.37 -51.38
N VAL A 11 17.20 -19.93 -50.16
CA VAL A 11 18.00 -19.13 -49.18
C VAL A 11 18.88 -17.96 -49.65
N GLU A 12 18.58 -16.74 -49.18
CA GLU A 12 19.47 -16.01 -48.24
C GLU A 12 18.73 -14.92 -47.45
N LYS A 13 19.08 -14.83 -46.16
CA LYS A 13 18.44 -14.07 -45.08
C LYS A 13 18.92 -12.62 -45.08
N GLY A 14 18.00 -11.67 -45.20
CA GLY A 14 18.20 -10.26 -44.81
C GLY A 14 17.43 -9.96 -43.51
N ALA A 15 18.11 -9.38 -42.53
CA ALA A 15 17.66 -9.20 -41.15
C ALA A 15 16.31 -8.48 -41.03
N ALA A 16 15.31 -9.17 -40.48
CA ALA A 16 14.06 -8.57 -40.02
C ALA A 16 14.32 -7.80 -38.72
N ALA A 17 13.87 -6.54 -38.69
CA ALA A 17 13.84 -5.71 -37.49
C ALA A 17 13.17 -6.48 -36.34
N ARG A 18 13.85 -6.55 -35.18
CA ARG A 18 13.29 -7.17 -33.97
C ARG A 18 12.01 -6.44 -33.57
N PRO A 19 10.91 -7.16 -33.27
CA PRO A 19 9.74 -6.54 -32.66
C PRO A 19 10.10 -5.99 -31.28
N ALA A 20 9.65 -4.78 -30.97
CA ALA A 20 9.77 -4.22 -29.62
C ALA A 20 9.09 -5.19 -28.63
N PRO A 21 9.72 -5.51 -27.48
CA PRO A 21 9.15 -6.41 -26.50
C PRO A 21 7.83 -5.82 -25.98
N THR A 22 6.75 -6.61 -26.05
CA THR A 22 5.46 -6.24 -25.48
C THR A 22 5.59 -6.08 -23.96
N SER A 23 4.93 -5.05 -23.42
CA SER A 23 5.02 -4.63 -22.01
C SER A 23 4.51 -5.69 -21.01
N ASP A 24 3.69 -6.65 -21.46
CA ASP A 24 3.29 -7.85 -20.69
C ASP A 24 4.49 -8.72 -20.30
N GLY A 25 5.53 -8.73 -21.13
CA GLY A 25 6.76 -9.45 -20.85
C GLY A 25 7.57 -8.82 -19.72
N LEU A 26 7.47 -7.50 -19.48
CA LEU A 26 8.31 -6.79 -18.52
C LEU A 26 7.84 -6.98 -17.09
N LEU A 27 6.53 -6.92 -16.82
CA LEU A 27 5.96 -7.16 -15.49
C LEU A 27 5.93 -8.60 -15.10
N ALA A 28 5.53 -9.48 -16.02
CA ALA A 28 5.72 -10.89 -15.78
C ALA A 28 7.22 -11.17 -15.58
N ARG A 29 8.14 -10.44 -16.22
CA ARG A 29 9.57 -10.51 -15.87
C ARG A 29 9.92 -9.81 -14.54
N LEU A 30 9.30 -8.73 -14.11
CA LEU A 30 9.59 -8.00 -12.88
C LEU A 30 9.04 -8.77 -11.67
N SER A 31 7.78 -9.20 -11.69
CA SER A 31 7.22 -10.22 -10.79
C SER A 31 8.05 -11.50 -10.81
N ARG A 32 8.34 -12.11 -11.98
CA ARG A 32 9.19 -13.32 -12.04
C ARG A 32 10.66 -13.03 -11.68
N ARG A 33 11.17 -11.80 -11.71
CA ARG A 33 12.56 -11.45 -11.34
C ARG A 33 12.67 -11.19 -9.84
N VAL A 34 11.66 -10.53 -9.28
CA VAL A 34 11.48 -10.31 -7.86
C VAL A 34 11.21 -11.67 -7.18
N HIS A 35 10.46 -12.59 -7.81
CA HIS A 35 10.04 -13.87 -7.19
C HIS A 35 10.63 -15.18 -7.78
N ALA A 36 11.29 -15.19 -8.94
CA ALA A 36 11.83 -16.41 -9.58
C ALA A 36 13.35 -16.37 -9.87
N ALA A 37 14.11 -15.47 -9.24
CA ALA A 37 15.57 -15.40 -9.31
C ALA A 37 16.26 -16.56 -8.55
N GLY A 38 15.92 -17.80 -8.91
CA GLY A 38 16.54 -19.01 -8.37
C GLY A 38 17.02 -20.01 -9.41
N ASN A 39 16.66 -19.92 -10.71
CA ASN A 39 16.79 -21.10 -11.59
C ASN A 39 17.08 -20.92 -13.10
N SER A 40 17.50 -19.77 -13.63
CA SER A 40 17.83 -19.70 -15.07
C SER A 40 19.23 -19.20 -15.35
N ALA A 41 20.16 -20.15 -15.50
CA ALA A 41 21.35 -19.95 -16.30
C ALA A 41 20.94 -19.77 -17.78
N ALA A 42 21.53 -18.79 -18.44
CA ALA A 42 21.43 -18.51 -19.87
C ALA A 42 20.10 -17.92 -20.38
N SER A 43 20.02 -16.59 -20.43
CA SER A 43 19.53 -15.91 -21.64
C SER A 43 20.23 -14.56 -21.77
N THR A 44 20.68 -14.26 -22.99
CA THR A 44 21.40 -13.05 -23.40
C THR A 44 20.74 -11.77 -22.90
N TRP A 45 21.51 -11.00 -22.13
CA TRP A 45 21.13 -9.80 -21.42
C TRP A 45 21.11 -8.62 -22.41
N ASP A 46 19.91 -8.21 -22.83
CA ASP A 46 19.75 -6.90 -23.50
C ASP A 46 19.78 -5.82 -22.42
N THR A 47 20.60 -4.79 -22.63
CA THR A 47 21.05 -3.74 -21.72
C THR A 47 19.99 -2.75 -21.23
N ALA A 48 18.75 -3.19 -21.00
CA ALA A 48 17.74 -2.42 -20.27
C ALA A 48 17.96 -2.53 -18.75
N ALA A 49 19.19 -2.24 -18.33
CA ALA A 49 19.53 -2.08 -16.93
C ALA A 49 18.82 -0.83 -16.35
N PHE A 50 18.52 -0.85 -15.04
CA PHE A 50 18.06 0.31 -14.24
C PHE A 50 16.58 0.71 -14.37
N GLU A 51 15.67 -0.20 -14.05
CA GLU A 51 14.22 0.06 -14.08
C GLU A 51 13.63 0.55 -12.74
N VAL A 52 14.43 0.82 -11.71
CA VAL A 52 13.91 1.27 -10.38
C VAL A 52 14.05 2.77 -10.15
N LEU A 53 14.93 3.41 -10.91
CA LEU A 53 15.45 4.73 -10.59
C LEU A 53 14.61 5.80 -11.26
N TRP A 54 13.64 6.32 -10.52
CA TRP A 54 13.04 7.60 -10.85
C TRP A 54 13.52 8.66 -9.88
N LEU A 55 13.86 9.83 -10.42
CA LEU A 55 14.07 11.04 -9.64
C LEU A 55 13.16 12.11 -10.25
N PRO A 56 12.42 12.88 -9.43
CA PRO A 56 11.68 14.02 -9.94
C PRO A 56 12.63 14.95 -10.70
N LYS A 57 12.23 15.41 -11.90
CA LYS A 57 13.03 16.32 -12.74
C LYS A 57 13.56 17.54 -12.00
N ARG A 58 12.81 18.03 -11.00
CA ARG A 58 13.19 19.18 -10.17
C ARG A 58 14.45 18.96 -9.34
N GLU A 59 14.81 17.70 -9.07
CA GLU A 59 16.01 17.34 -8.30
C GLU A 59 17.23 17.06 -9.18
N ALA A 60 17.15 17.33 -10.49
CA ALA A 60 18.29 17.19 -11.38
C ALA A 60 19.48 18.06 -10.93
N GLY A 61 20.67 17.48 -10.93
CA GLY A 61 21.89 18.12 -10.40
C GLY A 61 22.03 18.12 -8.88
N SER A 62 21.10 17.51 -8.14
CA SER A 62 21.21 17.34 -6.68
C SER A 62 22.27 16.29 -6.30
N PRO A 63 22.70 16.25 -5.02
CA PRO A 63 23.53 15.16 -4.51
C PRO A 63 22.92 13.78 -4.74
N LEU A 64 21.59 13.66 -4.65
CA LEU A 64 20.88 12.41 -4.91
C LEU A 64 20.96 12.02 -6.40
N ASP A 65 20.79 12.97 -7.31
CA ASP A 65 20.94 12.73 -8.76
C ASP A 65 22.36 12.23 -9.11
N ALA A 66 23.39 12.83 -8.51
CA ALA A 66 24.77 12.39 -8.69
C ALA A 66 25.02 10.97 -8.13
N HIS A 67 24.40 10.63 -6.99
CA HIS A 67 24.44 9.29 -6.42
C HIS A 67 23.75 8.27 -7.34
N LEU A 68 22.54 8.58 -7.81
CA LEU A 68 21.79 7.75 -8.75
C LEU A 68 22.59 7.49 -10.03
N ALA A 69 23.18 8.52 -10.63
CA ALA A 69 24.05 8.39 -11.80
C ALA A 69 25.31 7.54 -11.53
N THR A 70 25.76 7.46 -10.28
CA THR A 70 26.90 6.62 -9.88
C THR A 70 26.49 5.15 -9.72
N VAL A 71 25.35 4.89 -9.09
CA VAL A 71 24.74 3.55 -9.00
C VAL A 71 24.44 3.00 -10.40
N GLN A 72 23.91 3.82 -11.31
CA GLN A 72 23.67 3.44 -12.72
C GLN A 72 24.93 3.10 -13.50
N ARG A 73 26.06 3.78 -13.23
CA ARG A 73 27.33 3.45 -13.89
C ARG A 73 28.00 2.22 -13.29
N THR A 74 27.61 1.83 -12.08
CA THR A 74 28.27 0.79 -11.28
C THR A 74 27.23 -0.07 -10.54
N PRO A 75 26.37 -0.83 -11.25
CA PRO A 75 25.24 -1.57 -10.66
C PRO A 75 25.61 -2.53 -9.52
N HIS A 76 26.82 -3.09 -9.57
CA HIS A 76 27.33 -4.01 -8.54
C HIS A 76 28.17 -3.31 -7.46
N GLY A 77 28.11 -1.96 -7.40
CA GLY A 77 28.99 -1.13 -6.62
C GLY A 77 30.47 -1.25 -7.05
N PRO A 78 31.38 -0.47 -6.45
CA PRO A 78 32.78 -0.85 -6.48
C PRO A 78 32.89 -2.24 -5.85
N GLN A 79 33.30 -3.24 -6.64
CA GLN A 79 33.66 -4.58 -6.16
C GLN A 79 34.41 -4.45 -4.84
N ARG A 80 33.92 -5.12 -3.79
CA ARG A 80 34.66 -5.54 -2.58
C ARG A 80 36.04 -4.87 -2.46
N GLY A 81 36.07 -3.60 -2.08
CA GLY A 81 37.29 -2.82 -2.29
C GLY A 81 37.25 -1.36 -1.88
N ARG A 82 36.20 -0.88 -1.17
CA ARG A 82 36.42 0.26 -0.28
C ARG A 82 37.26 -0.25 0.90
N ALA A 83 38.58 -0.22 0.70
CA ALA A 83 39.56 -0.32 1.76
C ALA A 83 39.41 0.92 2.66
N GLY A 84 38.45 0.84 3.59
CA GLY A 84 38.09 1.89 4.54
C GLY A 84 36.74 1.52 5.17
N GLY A 85 36.74 1.20 6.47
CA GLY A 85 35.63 0.57 7.20
C GLY A 85 34.36 1.41 7.41
N ASP A 86 34.04 2.36 6.53
CA ASP A 86 32.97 3.35 6.73
C ASP A 86 31.76 3.21 5.79
N ALA A 87 31.68 2.17 4.95
CA ALA A 87 30.50 1.94 4.10
C ALA A 87 29.36 1.27 4.91
N TRP A 88 28.12 1.74 4.75
CA TRP A 88 26.96 1.12 5.39
C TRP A 88 26.74 -0.29 4.83
N GLN A 89 26.26 -1.20 5.69
CA GLN A 89 25.99 -2.58 5.31
C GLN A 89 24.57 -2.96 5.69
N TYR A 90 23.89 -3.68 4.80
CA TYR A 90 22.57 -4.24 5.08
C TYR A 90 22.69 -5.45 6.00
N ALA A 91 22.53 -5.19 7.30
CA ALA A 91 22.48 -6.22 8.33
C ALA A 91 21.31 -5.94 9.30
N PRO A 92 20.06 -6.29 8.92
CA PRO A 92 18.87 -5.98 9.72
C PRO A 92 18.92 -6.49 11.16
N GLU A 93 19.31 -7.76 11.34
CA GLU A 93 19.42 -8.41 12.65
C GLU A 93 20.46 -7.73 13.55
N GLU A 94 21.63 -7.41 13.00
CA GLU A 94 22.71 -6.72 13.73
C GLU A 94 22.31 -5.27 14.03
N THR A 95 21.64 -4.60 13.10
CA THR A 95 21.16 -3.23 13.25
C THR A 95 20.10 -3.13 14.34
N LEU A 96 19.13 -4.06 14.36
CA LEU A 96 18.12 -4.15 15.41
C LEU A 96 18.77 -4.41 16.77
N ALA A 97 19.65 -5.41 16.88
CA ALA A 97 20.34 -5.71 18.14
C ALA A 97 21.19 -4.54 18.66
N ALA A 98 21.90 -3.85 17.76
CA ALA A 98 22.69 -2.67 18.11
C ALA A 98 21.83 -1.48 18.51
N THR A 99 20.66 -1.29 17.90
CA THR A 99 19.75 -0.18 18.23
C THR A 99 19.03 -0.43 19.56
N LEU A 100 18.72 -1.70 19.88
CA LEU A 100 18.20 -2.08 21.20
C LEU A 100 19.23 -1.83 22.31
N SER A 101 20.51 -2.13 22.05
CA SER A 101 21.57 -1.95 23.06
C SER A 101 22.01 -0.49 23.20
N ASP A 102 22.03 0.26 22.10
CA ASP A 102 22.40 1.68 22.07
C ASP A 102 21.48 2.49 21.12
N PRO A 103 20.30 2.92 21.60
CA PRO A 103 19.42 3.78 20.81
C PRO A 103 19.97 5.22 20.64
N HIS A 104 21.10 5.57 21.28
CA HIS A 104 21.74 6.88 21.21
C HIS A 104 22.79 6.99 20.11
N ARG A 105 23.09 5.89 19.40
CA ARG A 105 24.16 5.78 18.39
C ARG A 105 24.18 6.90 17.33
N LEU A 106 23.03 7.45 16.95
CA LEU A 106 22.91 8.54 15.96
C LEU A 106 22.68 9.92 16.59
N GLY A 107 22.73 10.02 17.92
CA GLY A 107 22.56 11.23 18.71
C GLY A 107 21.22 11.30 19.45
N GLU A 108 21.21 12.04 20.56
CA GLU A 108 20.06 12.22 21.47
C GLU A 108 18.77 12.67 20.78
N ARG A 109 18.91 13.44 19.69
CA ARG A 109 17.75 13.93 18.92
C ARG A 109 16.88 12.78 18.40
N PHE A 110 17.46 11.67 17.96
CA PHE A 110 16.72 10.59 17.29
C PHE A 110 16.37 9.42 18.22
N THR A 111 16.95 9.39 19.42
CA THR A 111 16.83 8.28 20.38
C THR A 111 15.39 7.84 20.66
N PRO A 112 14.40 8.74 20.89
CA PRO A 112 13.04 8.29 21.18
C PRO A 112 12.42 7.45 20.06
N TRP A 113 12.68 7.83 18.81
CA TRP A 113 12.18 7.11 17.63
C TRP A 113 12.97 5.85 17.35
N SER A 114 14.31 5.90 17.43
CA SER A 114 15.15 4.71 17.24
C SER A 114 14.85 3.63 18.26
N ARG A 115 14.64 4.01 19.53
CA ARG A 115 14.19 3.09 20.58
C ARG A 115 12.83 2.50 20.24
N ALA A 116 11.85 3.35 19.91
CA ALA A 116 10.50 2.88 19.61
C ALA A 116 10.45 1.93 18.41
N CYS A 117 11.12 2.26 17.31
CA CYS A 117 11.24 1.38 16.14
C CYS A 117 11.85 0.02 16.53
N ALA A 118 12.98 0.01 17.24
CA ALA A 118 13.64 -1.22 17.66
C ALA A 118 12.78 -2.07 18.61
N GLU A 119 12.11 -1.45 19.59
CA GLU A 119 11.19 -2.12 20.51
C GLU A 119 10.00 -2.75 19.76
N MET A 120 9.35 -1.99 18.87
CA MET A 120 8.21 -2.50 18.10
C MET A 120 8.64 -3.63 17.17
N ALA A 121 9.78 -3.50 16.46
CA ALA A 121 10.30 -4.54 15.59
C ALA A 121 10.66 -5.83 16.36
N ALA A 122 11.29 -5.70 17.53
CA ALA A 122 11.56 -6.83 18.42
C ALA A 122 10.26 -7.51 18.86
N ARG A 123 9.27 -6.71 19.31
CA ARG A 123 7.97 -7.21 19.77
C ARG A 123 7.19 -7.90 18.66
N GLY A 124 7.12 -7.30 17.48
CA GLY A 124 6.48 -7.89 16.31
C GLY A 124 7.10 -9.25 15.93
N ARG A 125 8.42 -9.39 16.05
CA ARG A 125 9.12 -10.67 15.79
C ARG A 125 8.80 -11.76 16.81
N GLU A 126 8.70 -11.41 18.08
CA GLU A 126 8.26 -12.34 19.13
C GLU A 126 6.87 -12.88 18.78
N LEU A 127 5.92 -12.00 18.49
CA LEU A 127 4.55 -12.35 18.12
C LEU A 127 4.50 -13.19 16.83
N LEU A 128 5.26 -12.83 15.79
CA LEU A 128 5.38 -13.65 14.57
C LEU A 128 5.90 -15.06 14.84
N THR A 129 6.86 -15.20 15.75
CA THR A 129 7.42 -16.51 16.13
C THR A 129 6.38 -17.35 16.84
N GLU A 130 5.58 -16.76 17.72
CA GLU A 130 4.46 -17.44 18.37
C GLU A 130 3.37 -17.86 17.39
N ILE A 131 2.99 -16.96 16.47
CA ILE A 131 2.04 -17.24 15.39
C ILE A 131 2.53 -18.42 14.55
N HIS A 132 3.78 -18.37 14.10
CA HIS A 132 4.38 -19.45 13.30
C HIS A 132 4.40 -20.79 14.06
N ARG A 133 4.78 -20.76 15.34
CA ARG A 133 4.80 -21.95 16.21
C ARG A 133 3.41 -22.57 16.35
N THR A 134 2.39 -21.77 16.69
CA THR A 134 1.01 -22.25 16.83
C THR A 134 0.46 -22.75 15.49
N ARG A 135 0.72 -22.04 14.40
CA ARG A 135 0.30 -22.42 13.04
C ARG A 135 0.93 -23.75 12.58
N SER A 136 2.15 -24.03 13.00
CA SER A 136 2.88 -25.28 12.71
C SER A 136 2.52 -26.44 13.65
N GLY A 137 1.46 -26.33 14.45
CA GLY A 137 1.00 -27.38 15.36
C GLY A 137 1.69 -27.40 16.73
N GLY A 138 2.46 -26.35 17.07
CA GLY A 138 3.00 -26.15 18.41
C GLY A 138 1.94 -25.71 19.44
N PRO A 139 2.33 -25.45 20.69
CA PRO A 139 1.39 -25.03 21.73
C PRO A 139 0.63 -23.75 21.34
N ALA A 140 -0.54 -23.53 21.92
CA ALA A 140 -1.23 -22.25 21.79
C ALA A 140 -0.35 -21.11 22.36
N SER A 141 -0.46 -19.92 21.78
CA SER A 141 0.11 -18.70 22.36
C SER A 141 -0.88 -18.07 23.34
N GLU A 142 -0.34 -17.50 24.42
CA GLU A 142 -1.11 -16.70 25.38
C GLU A 142 -1.35 -15.26 24.87
N GLN A 143 -0.53 -14.79 23.93
CA GLN A 143 -0.50 -13.41 23.44
C GLN A 143 -1.25 -13.23 22.12
N VAL A 144 -1.27 -14.27 21.28
CA VAL A 144 -1.99 -14.31 20.00
C VAL A 144 -2.76 -15.61 19.86
N ARG A 145 -4.01 -15.51 19.46
CA ARG A 145 -4.94 -16.64 19.32
C ARG A 145 -5.33 -16.81 17.86
N ARG A 146 -5.27 -18.06 17.40
CA ARG A 146 -5.84 -18.47 16.12
C ARG A 146 -7.33 -18.74 16.32
N THR A 147 -8.17 -17.92 15.69
CA THR A 147 -9.61 -17.88 15.96
C THR A 147 -10.39 -18.11 14.67
N ARG A 148 -11.39 -18.99 14.73
CA ARG A 148 -12.39 -19.08 13.66
C ARG A 148 -13.30 -17.87 13.73
N VAL A 149 -13.51 -17.20 12.61
CA VAL A 149 -14.35 -15.99 12.58
C VAL A 149 -15.80 -16.30 12.96
N THR A 150 -16.43 -15.39 13.70
CA THR A 150 -17.86 -15.43 14.01
C THR A 150 -18.61 -14.67 12.94
N ILE A 151 -19.54 -15.32 12.24
CA ILE A 151 -20.36 -14.71 11.19
C ILE A 151 -21.78 -14.55 11.71
N GLY A 152 -22.35 -13.34 11.56
CA GLY A 152 -23.72 -13.02 11.95
C GLY A 152 -24.80 -13.62 11.03
N GLN A 153 -26.02 -13.11 11.16
CA GLN A 153 -27.15 -13.39 10.26
C GLN A 153 -27.61 -12.09 9.61
N ASP A 154 -26.70 -11.45 8.88
CA ASP A 154 -26.90 -10.12 8.30
C ASP A 154 -26.28 -10.03 6.89
N ARG A 155 -26.25 -8.81 6.34
CA ARG A 155 -25.75 -8.56 4.98
C ARG A 155 -24.31 -9.04 4.76
N ILE A 156 -23.48 -9.04 5.81
CA ILE A 156 -22.10 -9.55 5.74
C ILE A 156 -22.12 -11.07 5.56
N ALA A 157 -23.02 -11.75 6.28
CA ALA A 157 -23.20 -13.19 6.16
C ALA A 157 -23.60 -13.61 4.73
N ASP A 158 -24.42 -12.82 4.04
CA ASP A 158 -24.78 -13.07 2.64
C ASP A 158 -23.57 -13.00 1.70
N ILE A 159 -22.68 -12.02 1.90
CA ILE A 159 -21.47 -11.86 1.09
C ILE A 159 -20.52 -13.03 1.36
N CYS A 160 -20.30 -13.38 2.63
CA CYS A 160 -19.52 -14.54 3.03
C CYS A 160 -20.10 -15.84 2.44
N ALA A 161 -21.41 -16.05 2.49
CA ALA A 161 -22.07 -17.23 1.92
C ALA A 161 -21.84 -17.33 0.41
N ARG A 162 -21.87 -16.21 -0.31
CA ARG A 162 -21.52 -16.16 -1.74
C ARG A 162 -20.06 -16.50 -1.98
N ALA A 163 -19.13 -16.01 -1.15
CA ALA A 163 -17.71 -16.38 -1.22
C ALA A 163 -17.56 -17.91 -1.07
N ARG A 164 -18.23 -18.50 -0.07
CA ARG A 164 -18.25 -19.96 0.17
C ARG A 164 -18.85 -20.77 -0.98
N ALA A 165 -19.83 -20.21 -1.68
CA ALA A 165 -20.40 -20.80 -2.88
C ALA A 165 -19.49 -20.66 -4.11
N GLY A 166 -18.33 -20.02 -3.98
CA GLY A 166 -17.37 -19.82 -5.07
C GLY A 166 -17.78 -18.73 -6.05
N ALA A 167 -18.56 -17.73 -5.62
CA ALA A 167 -19.03 -16.65 -6.49
C ALA A 167 -17.88 -15.84 -7.14
N ASN A 168 -16.69 -15.82 -6.54
CA ASN A 168 -15.50 -15.20 -7.13
C ASN A 168 -14.63 -16.17 -7.96
N ALA A 169 -15.00 -17.45 -8.03
CA ALA A 169 -14.33 -18.50 -8.81
C ALA A 169 -12.82 -18.66 -8.53
N GLY A 170 -12.37 -18.48 -7.27
CA GLY A 170 -10.95 -18.60 -6.93
C GLY A 170 -10.07 -17.45 -7.42
N ARG A 171 -10.64 -16.43 -8.07
CA ARG A 171 -9.87 -15.25 -8.48
C ARG A 171 -9.37 -14.52 -7.24
N SER A 172 -8.11 -14.11 -7.27
CA SER A 172 -7.53 -13.15 -6.31
C SER A 172 -7.49 -11.81 -7.01
N THR A 173 -7.90 -10.75 -6.31
CA THR A 173 -7.92 -9.39 -6.86
C THR A 173 -6.70 -8.57 -6.50
N LYS A 174 -5.80 -9.09 -5.65
CA LYS A 174 -4.41 -8.60 -5.56
C LYS A 174 -3.75 -8.93 -6.92
N SER A 175 -4.10 -8.14 -7.93
CA SER A 175 -3.90 -8.45 -9.33
C SER A 175 -2.45 -8.16 -9.71
N THR A 176 -1.90 -9.02 -10.57
CA THR A 176 -0.61 -8.78 -11.22
C THR A 176 -0.74 -7.52 -12.07
N LEU A 177 -0.23 -6.40 -11.56
CA LEU A 177 -0.42 -5.06 -12.12
C LEU A 177 0.10 -4.98 -13.56
N PRO A 178 -0.75 -5.04 -14.61
CA PRO A 178 -0.27 -4.89 -15.98
C PRO A 178 0.16 -3.44 -16.22
N SER A 179 1.03 -3.21 -17.20
CA SER A 179 1.41 -1.86 -17.62
C SER A 179 0.15 -1.18 -18.13
N CYS A 180 -0.20 0.00 -17.61
CA CYS A 180 -1.29 0.76 -18.20
C CYS A 180 -0.88 1.24 -19.60
N THR A 181 -1.66 0.86 -20.61
CA THR A 181 -1.47 1.25 -22.02
C THR A 181 -2.35 2.43 -22.42
N ALA A 182 -3.13 3.01 -21.50
CA ALA A 182 -3.98 4.15 -21.78
C ALA A 182 -3.13 5.35 -22.22
N PRO A 183 -3.49 6.05 -23.32
CA PRO A 183 -2.72 7.19 -23.81
C PRO A 183 -2.52 8.31 -22.78
N SER A 184 -3.50 8.54 -21.90
CA SER A 184 -3.41 9.50 -20.79
C SER A 184 -2.24 9.20 -19.85
N TRP A 185 -2.15 7.96 -19.36
CA TRP A 185 -1.06 7.51 -18.49
C TRP A 185 0.28 7.51 -19.20
N LEU A 186 0.33 7.05 -20.46
CA LEU A 186 1.57 7.07 -21.24
C LEU A 186 2.12 8.50 -21.40
N ARG A 187 1.25 9.50 -21.57
CA ARG A 187 1.66 10.92 -21.60
C ARG A 187 2.25 11.38 -20.27
N VAL A 188 1.58 11.10 -19.14
CA VAL A 188 2.09 11.41 -17.78
C VAL A 188 3.46 10.77 -17.58
N ARG A 189 3.59 9.50 -17.95
CA ARG A 189 4.83 8.75 -17.84
C ARG A 189 5.97 9.43 -18.60
N ASP A 190 5.72 9.84 -19.84
CA ASP A 190 6.74 10.47 -20.67
C ASP A 190 7.03 11.93 -20.24
N GLU A 191 6.00 12.66 -19.82
CA GLU A 191 6.08 14.05 -19.35
C GLU A 191 6.91 14.17 -18.07
N PHE A 192 6.66 13.33 -17.07
CA PHE A 192 7.37 13.35 -15.78
C PHE A 192 8.57 12.40 -15.74
N GLY A 193 8.85 11.71 -16.85
CA GLY A 193 9.99 10.81 -16.97
C GLY A 193 9.88 9.59 -16.05
N LEU A 194 8.67 9.12 -15.74
CA LEU A 194 8.44 7.91 -14.96
C LEU A 194 8.97 6.70 -15.76
N ARG A 195 10.13 6.16 -15.38
CA ARG A 195 10.76 5.02 -16.08
C ARG A 195 10.72 3.76 -15.22
N GLY A 196 10.78 2.61 -15.89
CA GLY A 196 10.74 1.29 -15.25
C GLY A 196 9.52 1.12 -14.33
N VAL A 197 9.75 0.76 -13.07
CA VAL A 197 8.71 0.50 -12.06
C VAL A 197 7.89 1.75 -11.73
N ALA A 198 8.50 2.94 -11.74
CA ALA A 198 7.76 4.18 -11.57
C ALA A 198 6.77 4.44 -12.72
N GLY A 199 6.93 3.76 -13.86
CA GLY A 199 5.97 3.79 -14.96
C GLY A 199 4.65 3.07 -14.68
N TYR A 200 4.53 2.35 -13.56
CA TYR A 200 3.27 1.71 -13.13
C TYR A 200 2.51 2.63 -12.17
N PRO A 201 1.20 2.85 -12.36
CA PRO A 201 0.40 3.68 -11.46
C PRO A 201 0.54 3.27 -9.99
N ASN A 202 0.53 1.97 -9.70
CA ASN A 202 0.64 1.49 -8.32
C ASN A 202 1.92 1.96 -7.62
N PHE A 203 3.07 1.77 -8.25
CA PHE A 203 4.37 2.15 -7.72
C PHE A 203 4.54 3.67 -7.69
N ALA A 204 4.10 4.37 -8.75
CA ALA A 204 4.11 5.83 -8.80
C ALA A 204 3.28 6.42 -7.66
N MET A 205 2.10 5.85 -7.39
CA MET A 205 1.20 6.37 -6.36
C MET A 205 1.66 5.99 -4.95
N GLY A 206 1.97 4.72 -4.70
CA GLY A 206 2.22 4.23 -3.35
C GLY A 206 3.67 4.39 -2.84
N SER A 207 4.66 4.65 -3.69
CA SER A 207 5.99 5.08 -3.21
C SER A 207 6.20 6.57 -3.39
N TRP A 208 6.06 7.05 -4.63
CA TRP A 208 6.54 8.37 -5.00
C TRP A 208 5.55 9.48 -4.68
N TRP A 209 4.29 9.33 -5.08
CA TRP A 209 3.29 10.34 -4.82
C TRP A 209 3.05 10.50 -3.33
N MET A 210 2.83 9.39 -2.61
CA MET A 210 2.62 9.40 -1.16
C MET A 210 3.83 9.98 -0.42
N GLY A 211 5.02 9.42 -0.66
CA GLY A 211 6.24 9.88 -0.01
C GLY A 211 6.69 11.29 -0.42
N LEU A 212 6.23 11.88 -1.52
CA LEU A 212 6.47 13.30 -1.83
C LEU A 212 5.44 14.23 -1.18
N LEU A 213 4.24 13.74 -0.84
CA LEU A 213 3.21 14.53 -0.17
C LEU A 213 3.49 14.74 1.31
N SER A 214 4.34 13.93 1.93
CA SER A 214 4.69 14.03 3.36
C SER A 214 5.29 15.40 3.73
N ASP A 215 5.92 16.09 2.77
CA ASP A 215 6.48 17.45 2.90
C ASP A 215 7.38 17.61 4.14
N ASP A 216 8.25 16.62 4.36
CA ASP A 216 9.31 16.63 5.38
C ASP A 216 10.45 17.60 5.02
N TYR A 217 10.75 17.76 3.73
CA TYR A 217 11.83 18.60 3.22
C TYR A 217 11.45 19.35 1.94
N GLY A 218 12.01 20.56 1.79
CA GLY A 218 11.90 21.37 0.57
C GLY A 218 13.04 21.18 -0.44
N ASP A 219 13.80 20.08 -0.36
CA ASP A 219 14.93 19.78 -1.25
C ASP A 219 15.04 18.28 -1.55
N TRP A 220 16.14 17.87 -2.20
CA TRP A 220 16.40 16.48 -2.63
C TRP A 220 16.20 15.42 -1.55
N ARG A 221 16.31 15.77 -0.26
CA ARG A 221 16.09 14.84 0.85
C ARG A 221 14.66 14.28 0.84
N GLN A 222 13.69 15.05 0.36
CA GLN A 222 12.32 14.56 0.17
C GLN A 222 12.27 13.42 -0.83
N ALA A 223 13.02 13.50 -1.93
CA ALA A 223 13.07 12.45 -2.95
C ALA A 223 13.87 11.21 -2.50
N TYR A 224 14.65 11.31 -1.41
CA TYR A 224 15.29 10.16 -0.80
C TYR A 224 14.32 9.30 0.03
N LEU A 225 13.25 9.88 0.60
CA LEU A 225 12.28 9.12 1.39
C LEU A 225 11.54 8.05 0.56
N PRO A 226 10.98 8.36 -0.62
CA PRO A 226 10.39 7.34 -1.49
C PRO A 226 11.35 6.22 -1.91
N LEU A 227 12.66 6.47 -1.96
CA LEU A 227 13.66 5.41 -2.23
C LEU A 227 13.79 4.44 -1.06
N LEU A 228 13.58 4.91 0.17
CA LEU A 228 13.48 4.06 1.35
C LEU A 228 12.12 3.36 1.38
N ASP A 229 11.02 4.04 1.06
CA ASP A 229 9.67 3.44 1.00
C ASP A 229 9.54 2.41 -0.14
N TYR A 230 10.39 2.50 -1.16
CA TYR A 230 10.50 1.46 -2.18
C TYR A 230 10.85 0.09 -1.60
N ALA A 231 11.46 0.05 -0.40
CA ALA A 231 11.61 -1.16 0.39
C ALA A 231 10.29 -1.91 0.50
N PHE A 232 9.16 -1.24 0.70
CA PHE A 232 7.84 -1.87 0.85
C PHE A 232 7.47 -2.80 -0.31
N TYR A 233 7.74 -2.38 -1.56
CA TYR A 233 7.42 -3.23 -2.71
C TYR A 233 8.43 -4.35 -2.95
N LEU A 234 9.59 -4.26 -2.31
CA LEU A 234 10.67 -5.23 -2.40
C LEU A 234 10.95 -5.94 -1.07
N GLU A 235 10.18 -5.66 -0.03
CA GLU A 235 10.40 -6.04 1.38
C GLU A 235 10.46 -7.55 1.52
N TYR A 236 9.82 -8.23 0.56
CA TYR A 236 9.80 -9.66 0.43
C TYR A 236 11.03 -10.27 -0.26
N ASN A 237 12.06 -9.50 -0.66
CA ASN A 237 13.19 -10.04 -1.43
C ASN A 237 14.57 -9.40 -1.18
N VAL A 238 14.72 -8.34 -0.37
CA VAL A 238 16.04 -7.67 -0.19
C VAL A 238 17.11 -8.63 0.36
N ASP A 239 16.72 -9.64 1.14
CA ASP A 239 17.60 -10.71 1.60
C ASP A 239 18.20 -11.57 0.45
N THR A 240 17.54 -11.62 -0.71
CA THR A 240 18.05 -12.27 -1.93
C THR A 240 19.22 -11.50 -2.57
N ALA A 241 19.58 -10.32 -2.06
CA ALA A 241 20.85 -9.67 -2.38
C ALA A 241 22.06 -10.48 -1.90
N ARG A 242 21.91 -11.44 -0.96
CA ARG A 242 23.06 -12.21 -0.49
C ARG A 242 23.55 -13.18 -1.57
N PRO A 243 24.88 -13.33 -1.77
CA PRO A 243 25.41 -14.22 -2.78
C PRO A 243 25.09 -15.68 -2.47
N GLY A 244 24.14 -16.25 -3.22
CA GLY A 244 23.89 -17.68 -3.27
C GLY A 244 24.70 -18.39 -4.36
N PRO A 245 24.57 -19.72 -4.50
CA PRO A 245 25.24 -20.50 -5.55
C PRO A 245 24.92 -20.03 -6.99
N ALA A 246 23.86 -19.23 -7.17
CA ALA A 246 23.41 -18.66 -8.44
C ALA A 246 23.78 -17.18 -8.65
N GLY A 247 24.55 -16.55 -7.74
CA GLY A 247 24.71 -15.09 -7.71
C GLY A 247 23.53 -14.42 -6.98
N GLY A 248 23.76 -13.29 -6.30
CA GLY A 248 22.70 -12.52 -5.64
C GLY A 248 21.77 -11.82 -6.65
N ASN A 249 20.61 -11.32 -6.21
CA ASN A 249 19.68 -10.58 -7.06
C ASN A 249 20.19 -9.16 -7.34
N ASP A 250 20.58 -8.88 -8.58
CA ASP A 250 21.10 -7.58 -9.03
C ASP A 250 20.17 -6.41 -8.69
N LEU A 251 18.86 -6.61 -8.78
CA LEU A 251 17.86 -5.60 -8.42
C LEU A 251 17.94 -5.21 -6.93
N MET A 252 18.17 -6.20 -6.06
CA MET A 252 18.28 -5.97 -4.62
C MET A 252 19.62 -5.34 -4.27
N HIS A 253 20.70 -5.72 -4.96
CA HIS A 253 21.99 -5.05 -4.84
C HIS A 253 21.90 -3.57 -5.23
N GLU A 254 21.16 -3.25 -6.29
CA GLU A 254 20.91 -1.88 -6.71
C GLU A 254 20.16 -1.10 -5.63
N VAL A 255 19.06 -1.65 -5.09
CA VAL A 255 18.28 -1.02 -4.02
C VAL A 255 19.13 -0.73 -2.79
N LEU A 256 19.96 -1.68 -2.36
CA LEU A 256 20.89 -1.47 -1.26
C LEU A 256 21.94 -0.39 -1.58
N ALA A 257 22.40 -0.30 -2.83
CA ALA A 257 23.30 0.76 -3.27
C ALA A 257 22.63 2.15 -3.28
N LEU A 258 21.32 2.22 -3.55
CA LEU A 258 20.55 3.47 -3.43
C LEU A 258 20.46 3.94 -1.99
N TRP A 259 20.25 3.02 -1.06
CA TRP A 259 20.22 3.33 0.37
C TRP A 259 21.62 3.70 0.89
N ASP A 260 22.69 3.16 0.32
CA ASP A 260 24.07 3.52 0.67
C ASP A 260 24.54 4.83 0.01
N MET A 261 23.78 5.91 0.17
CA MET A 261 24.22 7.23 -0.26
C MET A 261 25.33 7.77 0.67
N PRO A 262 26.52 8.14 0.14
CA PRO A 262 27.58 8.72 0.94
C PRO A 262 27.22 10.11 1.46
N GLY A 263 27.66 10.43 2.68
CA GLY A 263 27.48 11.78 3.24
C GLY A 263 26.02 12.14 3.58
N LEU A 264 25.14 11.14 3.76
CA LEU A 264 23.78 11.39 4.21
C LEU A 264 23.76 12.21 5.51
N PRO A 265 22.90 13.23 5.64
CA PRO A 265 22.64 13.91 6.90
C PRO A 265 22.20 12.93 7.99
N ALA A 266 22.53 13.22 9.25
CA ALA A 266 22.24 12.33 10.39
C ALA A 266 20.76 11.89 10.49
N GLU A 267 19.84 12.79 10.10
CA GLU A 267 18.40 12.48 10.07
C GLU A 267 18.05 11.41 9.03
N LEU A 268 18.61 11.48 7.81
CA LEU A 268 18.42 10.45 6.79
C LEU A 268 19.16 9.15 7.13
N GLN A 269 20.28 9.23 7.85
CA GLN A 269 20.93 8.05 8.41
C GLN A 269 20.03 7.35 9.44
N ALA A 270 19.32 8.12 10.28
CA ALA A 270 18.37 7.59 11.24
C ALA A 270 17.17 6.94 10.55
N ARG A 271 16.56 7.58 9.54
CA ARG A 271 15.47 6.98 8.76
C ARG A 271 15.92 5.68 8.07
N ARG A 272 17.12 5.65 7.48
CA ARG A 272 17.71 4.41 6.92
C ARG A 272 17.93 3.32 7.98
N LEU A 273 18.33 3.71 9.19
CA LEU A 273 18.46 2.79 10.31
C LEU A 273 17.11 2.21 10.73
N HIS A 274 16.06 3.03 10.80
CA HIS A 274 14.69 2.57 11.11
C HIS A 274 14.19 1.55 10.09
N VAL A 275 14.38 1.82 8.79
CA VAL A 275 14.11 0.85 7.71
C VAL A 275 14.84 -0.47 7.97
N ALA A 276 16.14 -0.43 8.28
CA ALA A 276 16.92 -1.63 8.53
C ALA A 276 16.46 -2.40 9.78
N CYS A 277 15.95 -1.74 10.82
CA CYS A 277 15.34 -2.40 11.97
C CYS A 277 14.06 -3.15 11.57
N ASP A 278 13.16 -2.51 10.82
CA ASP A 278 11.91 -3.12 10.38
C ASP A 278 12.14 -4.28 9.42
N MET A 279 13.18 -4.20 8.58
CA MET A 279 13.54 -5.32 7.71
C MET A 279 13.87 -6.61 8.49
N ALA A 280 14.26 -6.54 9.76
CA ALA A 280 14.40 -7.76 10.58
C ALA A 280 13.05 -8.44 10.87
N PHE A 281 11.97 -7.66 11.00
CA PHE A 281 10.60 -8.17 11.10
C PHE A 281 10.13 -8.76 9.76
N PHE A 282 10.26 -8.02 8.67
CA PHE A 282 9.81 -8.48 7.34
C PHE A 282 10.58 -9.71 6.86
N ASP A 283 11.89 -9.77 7.11
CA ASP A 283 12.72 -10.96 6.82
C ASP A 283 12.22 -12.20 7.56
N LEU A 284 11.72 -12.04 8.79
CA LEU A 284 11.12 -13.13 9.57
C LEU A 284 9.72 -13.49 9.05
N LYS A 285 8.84 -12.49 8.87
CA LYS A 285 7.46 -12.63 8.36
C LYS A 285 7.46 -13.46 7.08
N ARG A 286 8.28 -13.05 6.11
CA ARG A 286 8.43 -13.72 4.82
C ARG A 286 8.94 -15.15 4.95
N ARG A 287 9.96 -15.42 5.78
CA ARG A 287 10.47 -16.79 5.97
C ARG A 287 9.38 -17.71 6.54
N HIS A 288 8.60 -17.22 7.50
CA HIS A 288 7.48 -17.95 8.05
C HIS A 288 6.42 -18.23 6.99
N GLU A 289 6.00 -17.23 6.23
CA GLU A 289 5.00 -17.40 5.17
C GLU A 289 5.49 -18.35 4.08
N ALA A 290 6.74 -18.23 3.63
CA ALA A 290 7.34 -19.13 2.66
C ALA A 290 7.39 -20.58 3.15
N SER A 291 7.71 -20.80 4.42
CA SER A 291 7.72 -22.14 5.03
C SER A 291 6.32 -22.76 5.13
N LEU A 292 5.29 -21.91 5.18
CA LEU A 292 3.90 -22.30 5.39
C LEU A 292 3.05 -22.23 4.12
N ARG A 293 3.62 -21.81 2.97
CA ARG A 293 2.90 -21.52 1.72
C ARG A 293 1.96 -22.63 1.20
N THR A 294 2.26 -23.89 1.52
CA THR A 294 1.44 -25.04 1.10
C THR A 294 0.37 -25.43 2.11
N HIS A 295 0.34 -24.79 3.28
CA HIS A 295 -0.63 -25.07 4.32
C HIS A 295 -2.01 -24.57 3.86
N PRO A 296 -3.04 -25.42 3.93
CA PRO A 296 -4.38 -25.03 3.52
C PRO A 296 -4.96 -24.02 4.49
N THR A 297 -5.73 -23.08 3.95
CA THR A 297 -6.58 -22.17 4.72
C THR A 297 -8.04 -22.54 4.49
N ASP A 298 -8.89 -22.23 5.47
CA ASP A 298 -10.33 -22.40 5.31
C ASP A 298 -11.03 -21.11 4.89
N GLY A 299 -10.30 -20.00 4.72
CA GLY A 299 -10.86 -18.68 4.42
C GLY A 299 -11.69 -18.09 5.56
N LEU A 300 -11.62 -18.65 6.77
CA LEU A 300 -12.48 -18.33 7.91
C LEU A 300 -11.72 -18.32 9.24
N THR A 301 -10.39 -18.29 9.19
CA THR A 301 -9.52 -18.30 10.36
C THR A 301 -8.67 -17.05 10.34
N THR A 302 -8.56 -16.39 11.48
CA THR A 302 -7.78 -15.17 11.66
C THR A 302 -6.95 -15.23 12.94
N TRP A 303 -6.03 -14.29 13.09
CA TRP A 303 -5.21 -14.08 14.27
C TRP A 303 -5.77 -12.93 15.10
N VAL A 304 -5.90 -13.14 16.41
CA VAL A 304 -6.42 -12.15 17.36
C VAL A 304 -5.41 -11.98 18.47
N HIS A 305 -4.99 -10.75 18.73
CA HIS A 305 -4.11 -10.42 19.84
C HIS A 305 -4.89 -10.30 21.15
N THR A 306 -4.28 -10.64 22.27
CA THR A 306 -4.90 -10.51 23.59
C THR A 306 -4.72 -9.15 24.22
N ASP A 307 -3.74 -8.38 23.75
CA ASP A 307 -3.44 -7.03 24.20
C ASP A 307 -3.43 -6.03 23.02
N ARG A 308 -4.01 -4.87 23.28
CA ARG A 308 -4.17 -3.76 22.32
C ARG A 308 -2.84 -3.13 21.93
N ASP A 309 -1.92 -2.97 22.87
CA ASP A 309 -0.64 -2.29 22.60
C ASP A 309 0.33 -3.24 21.89
N ASP A 310 0.25 -4.54 22.17
CA ASP A 310 0.94 -5.57 21.38
C ASP A 310 0.47 -5.58 19.93
N TRP A 311 -0.85 -5.53 19.70
CA TRP A 311 -1.42 -5.41 18.37
C TRP A 311 -1.01 -4.10 17.69
N ARG A 312 -1.05 -2.98 18.42
CA ARG A 312 -0.62 -1.67 17.89
C ARG A 312 0.80 -1.73 17.37
N ASP A 313 1.73 -2.22 18.19
CA ASP A 313 3.14 -2.26 17.84
C ASP A 313 3.40 -3.26 16.71
N PHE A 314 2.71 -4.41 16.70
CA PHE A 314 2.76 -5.35 15.58
C PHE A 314 2.31 -4.68 14.28
N LYS A 315 1.16 -3.99 14.30
CA LYS A 315 0.59 -3.38 13.10
C LYS A 315 1.35 -2.13 12.65
N ALA A 316 1.93 -1.37 13.57
CA ALA A 316 2.78 -0.24 13.25
C ALA A 316 4.04 -0.65 12.48
N VAL A 317 4.64 -1.81 12.81
CA VAL A 317 5.76 -2.35 12.04
C VAL A 317 5.29 -2.95 10.71
N ASP A 318 4.14 -3.62 10.71
CA ASP A 318 3.55 -4.24 9.52
C ASP A 318 3.00 -3.22 8.49
N SER A 319 2.95 -1.92 8.82
CA SER A 319 2.34 -0.89 7.96
C SER A 319 3.25 -0.41 6.83
N GLY A 320 4.55 -0.72 6.85
CA GLY A 320 5.43 -0.50 5.70
C GLY A 320 5.91 0.93 5.48
N ILE A 321 5.64 1.85 6.41
CA ILE A 321 5.98 3.29 6.33
C ILE A 321 7.41 3.60 6.83
N PHE A 322 8.37 2.81 6.38
CA PHE A 322 9.72 2.72 6.92
C PHE A 322 10.47 4.05 7.00
N ALA A 323 10.31 4.91 6.00
CA ALA A 323 11.04 6.17 5.95
C ALA A 323 10.50 7.20 6.93
N HIS A 324 9.31 7.00 7.50
CA HIS A 324 8.50 8.06 8.11
C HIS A 324 8.43 8.05 9.63
N TYR A 325 9.16 7.16 10.32
CA TYR A 325 9.19 7.12 11.79
C TYR A 325 9.44 8.49 12.43
N LEU A 326 10.41 9.25 11.91
CA LEU A 326 10.73 10.61 12.37
C LEU A 326 9.66 11.65 12.01
N SER A 327 8.77 11.33 11.08
CA SER A 327 7.65 12.17 10.65
C SER A 327 6.44 12.07 11.59
N PHE A 328 6.40 11.05 12.45
CA PHE A 328 5.36 10.86 13.46
C PHE A 328 5.75 11.46 14.82
N ALA A 329 4.73 11.81 15.61
CA ALA A 329 4.91 12.26 16.98
C ALA A 329 5.62 11.20 17.85
N GLN A 330 6.29 11.63 18.93
CA GLN A 330 6.89 10.68 19.86
C GLN A 330 5.84 9.99 20.74
N GLY A 331 6.17 8.78 21.20
CA GLY A 331 5.38 8.05 22.18
C GLY A 331 4.13 7.38 21.59
N PRO A 332 3.14 7.02 22.44
CA PRO A 332 1.97 6.25 22.03
C PRO A 332 1.19 6.87 20.88
N ALA A 333 1.07 8.20 20.86
CA ALA A 333 0.29 8.91 19.85
C ALA A 333 0.87 8.74 18.44
N GLY A 334 2.19 8.73 18.27
CA GLY A 334 2.81 8.43 16.97
C GLY A 334 2.78 6.94 16.63
N ARG A 335 2.89 6.04 17.63
CA ARG A 335 2.70 4.59 17.40
C ARG A 335 1.28 4.28 16.91
N ASP A 336 0.29 4.95 17.48
CA ASP A 336 -1.11 4.86 17.04
C ASP A 336 -1.25 5.35 15.59
N ASP A 337 -0.63 6.49 15.22
CA ASP A 337 -0.67 7.01 13.85
C ASP A 337 0.03 6.06 12.84
N MET A 338 1.14 5.43 13.24
CA MET A 338 1.85 4.45 12.41
C MET A 338 1.04 3.16 12.20
N MET A 339 0.43 2.65 13.28
CA MET A 339 -0.52 1.54 13.21
C MET A 339 -1.71 1.90 12.32
N LEU A 340 -2.25 3.12 12.48
CA LEU A 340 -3.45 3.57 11.79
C LEU A 340 -3.25 3.57 10.28
N THR A 341 -2.05 3.93 9.82
CA THR A 341 -1.70 3.84 8.39
C THR A 341 -1.85 2.41 7.86
N GLY A 342 -1.39 1.42 8.62
CA GLY A 342 -1.60 0.00 8.28
C GLY A 342 -3.06 -0.45 8.43
N LEU A 343 -3.79 0.03 9.45
CA LEU A 343 -5.19 -0.32 9.65
C LEU A 343 -6.08 0.21 8.51
N VAL A 344 -5.85 1.45 8.07
CA VAL A 344 -6.55 2.07 6.93
C VAL A 344 -6.33 1.24 5.67
N ASN A 345 -5.10 0.77 5.47
CA ASN A 345 -4.73 -0.10 4.37
C ASN A 345 -5.50 -1.43 4.36
N ASP A 346 -5.71 -2.03 5.53
CA ASP A 346 -6.33 -3.35 5.66
C ASP A 346 -7.85 -3.36 5.39
N TRP A 347 -8.50 -2.20 5.36
CA TRP A 347 -9.96 -2.14 5.17
C TRP A 347 -10.40 -2.75 3.85
N VAL A 348 -9.59 -2.64 2.79
CA VAL A 348 -9.92 -3.21 1.48
C VAL A 348 -9.60 -4.71 1.36
N ASP A 349 -8.93 -5.26 2.36
CA ASP A 349 -8.30 -6.59 2.32
C ASP A 349 -8.90 -7.58 3.31
N LEU A 350 -10.10 -7.32 3.88
CA LEU A 350 -10.75 -8.25 4.82
C LEU A 350 -10.88 -9.68 4.27
N GLY A 351 -11.39 -9.81 3.04
CA GLY A 351 -11.54 -11.11 2.39
C GLY A 351 -10.21 -11.74 1.94
N PRO A 352 -9.35 -11.01 1.21
CA PRO A 352 -8.02 -11.48 0.83
C PRO A 352 -7.19 -11.99 2.01
N ASP A 353 -7.23 -11.28 3.13
CA ASP A 353 -6.42 -11.61 4.30
C ASP A 353 -6.99 -12.81 5.07
N LEU A 354 -8.32 -12.99 5.10
CA LEU A 354 -8.95 -14.23 5.57
C LEU A 354 -8.61 -15.43 4.69
N ARG A 355 -8.63 -15.24 3.37
CA ARG A 355 -8.26 -16.28 2.40
C ARG A 355 -6.84 -16.77 2.63
N HIS A 356 -5.90 -15.88 2.93
CA HIS A 356 -4.48 -16.22 3.11
C HIS A 356 -4.06 -16.42 4.57
N GLU A 357 -4.99 -16.29 5.52
CA GLU A 357 -4.71 -16.32 6.96
C GLU A 357 -3.59 -15.34 7.34
N GLU A 358 -3.67 -14.11 6.83
CA GLU A 358 -2.68 -13.06 7.07
C GLU A 358 -2.68 -12.67 8.56
N CYS A 359 -1.49 -12.60 9.14
CA CYS A 359 -1.29 -12.37 10.57
C CYS A 359 -1.28 -10.90 10.98
N GLY A 360 -1.17 -9.98 10.02
CA GLY A 360 -1.17 -8.52 10.25
C GLY A 360 -2.51 -7.85 10.02
N GLN A 361 -3.59 -8.60 9.86
CA GLN A 361 -4.90 -8.01 9.57
C GLN A 361 -5.47 -7.27 10.80
N GLY A 362 -5.61 -5.95 10.67
CA GLY A 362 -6.00 -5.04 11.75
C GLY A 362 -7.49 -5.04 12.11
N VAL A 363 -8.39 -5.04 11.12
CA VAL A 363 -9.84 -4.97 11.38
C VAL A 363 -10.35 -6.20 12.13
N LEU A 364 -9.95 -7.40 11.72
CA LEU A 364 -10.25 -8.69 12.35
C LEU A 364 -9.62 -8.82 13.73
N ALA A 365 -8.44 -8.22 13.96
CA ALA A 365 -7.88 -8.13 15.29
C ALA A 365 -8.76 -7.23 16.19
N LEU A 366 -9.15 -6.04 15.72
CA LEU A 366 -9.99 -5.09 16.46
C LEU A 366 -11.43 -5.59 16.68
N THR A 367 -11.99 -6.39 15.76
CA THR A 367 -13.29 -7.06 15.97
C THR A 367 -13.16 -8.37 16.74
N ARG A 368 -11.93 -8.79 17.08
CA ARG A 368 -11.62 -10.07 17.75
C ARG A 368 -12.16 -11.28 16.98
N GLY A 369 -12.08 -11.21 15.65
CA GLY A 369 -12.54 -12.24 14.73
C GLY A 369 -14.04 -12.20 14.44
N SER A 370 -14.75 -11.11 14.76
CA SER A 370 -16.16 -10.96 14.41
C SER A 370 -16.35 -10.36 13.02
N LEU A 371 -17.21 -11.00 12.22
CA LEU A 371 -17.75 -10.54 10.94
C LEU A 371 -19.26 -10.29 11.05
N VAL A 372 -19.73 -9.88 12.23
CA VAL A 372 -21.09 -9.38 12.42
C VAL A 372 -21.13 -7.91 11.99
N LEU A 373 -22.18 -7.49 11.29
CA LEU A 373 -22.29 -6.15 10.73
C LEU A 373 -22.13 -5.05 11.79
N THR A 374 -22.71 -5.22 12.99
CA THR A 374 -22.59 -4.25 14.08
C THR A 374 -21.16 -4.09 14.57
N ASP A 375 -20.42 -5.19 14.66
CA ASP A 375 -19.04 -5.18 15.16
C ASP A 375 -18.10 -4.53 14.14
N LEU A 376 -18.33 -4.78 12.85
CA LEU A 376 -17.62 -4.11 11.77
C LEU A 376 -17.94 -2.61 11.73
N LEU A 377 -19.20 -2.21 11.94
CA LEU A 377 -19.59 -0.79 12.02
C LEU A 377 -18.96 -0.10 13.23
N ASP A 378 -18.89 -0.78 14.37
CA ASP A 378 -18.23 -0.28 15.58
C ASP A 378 -16.72 -0.12 15.37
N CYS A 379 -16.09 -1.04 14.65
CA CYS A 379 -14.67 -0.94 14.26
C CYS A 379 -14.44 0.20 13.25
N TYR A 380 -15.34 0.36 12.28
CA TYR A 380 -15.29 1.43 11.28
C TYR A 380 -15.37 2.80 11.94
N GLU A 381 -16.36 3.00 12.81
CA GLU A 381 -16.54 4.24 13.56
C GLU A 381 -15.28 4.62 14.34
N ARG A 382 -14.67 3.66 15.05
CA ARG A 382 -13.42 3.89 15.80
C ARG A 382 -12.21 4.13 14.92
N THR A 383 -12.14 3.47 13.76
CA THR A 383 -11.09 3.77 12.75
C THR A 383 -11.19 5.24 12.34
N VAL A 384 -12.40 5.73 12.02
CA VAL A 384 -12.61 7.13 11.67
C VAL A 384 -12.30 8.07 12.84
N TRP A 385 -12.62 7.68 14.09
CA TRP A 385 -12.24 8.47 15.27
C TRP A 385 -10.73 8.60 15.42
N MET A 386 -9.98 7.53 15.18
CA MET A 386 -8.52 7.56 15.22
C MET A 386 -7.97 8.43 14.08
N ILE A 387 -8.53 8.37 12.87
CA ILE A 387 -8.16 9.27 11.77
C ILE A 387 -8.42 10.74 12.15
N ASN A 388 -9.56 11.03 12.77
CA ASN A 388 -9.90 12.39 13.21
C ASN A 388 -8.91 12.98 14.23
N THR A 389 -8.11 12.16 14.92
CA THR A 389 -7.04 12.67 15.81
C THR A 389 -5.92 13.40 15.05
N GLN A 390 -5.76 13.11 13.76
CA GLN A 390 -4.83 13.79 12.86
C GLN A 390 -5.35 15.16 12.40
N LEU A 391 -6.61 15.48 12.72
CA LEU A 391 -7.29 16.70 12.30
C LEU A 391 -7.45 17.70 13.44
N THR A 392 -7.46 18.99 13.09
CA THR A 392 -7.83 20.10 13.96
C THR A 392 -9.34 20.06 14.25
N PRO A 393 -9.83 20.80 15.28
CA PRO A 393 -11.26 20.90 15.53
C PRO A 393 -12.09 21.37 14.33
N ASP A 394 -11.50 22.12 13.39
CA ASP A 394 -12.17 22.58 12.16
C ASP A 394 -11.89 21.65 10.95
N ALA A 395 -11.56 20.38 11.22
CA ALA A 395 -11.29 19.33 10.24
C ALA A 395 -10.14 19.62 9.24
N GLY A 396 -9.25 20.57 9.55
CA GLY A 396 -7.98 20.74 8.83
C GLY A 396 -6.92 19.74 9.31
N VAL A 397 -5.87 19.49 8.53
CA VAL A 397 -4.77 18.61 8.97
C VAL A 397 -3.91 19.33 10.02
N ARG A 398 -3.59 18.67 11.14
CA ARG A 398 -2.70 19.22 12.15
C ARG A 398 -1.29 19.39 11.59
N PRO A 399 -0.64 20.57 11.71
CA PRO A 399 0.70 20.79 11.16
C PRO A 399 1.74 19.76 11.63
N GLU A 400 1.68 19.38 12.90
CA GLU A 400 2.59 18.42 13.54
C GLU A 400 2.30 16.95 13.20
N ARG A 401 1.16 16.65 12.57
CA ARG A 401 0.79 15.31 12.07
C ARG A 401 0.65 15.27 10.55
N TYR A 402 1.05 16.33 9.86
CA TYR A 402 0.79 16.47 8.43
C TYR A 402 1.38 15.31 7.63
N ALA A 403 2.67 15.01 7.82
CA ALA A 403 3.34 13.92 7.12
C ALA A 403 2.65 12.57 7.40
N GLY A 404 2.44 12.23 8.68
CA GLY A 404 1.74 11.01 9.07
C GLY A 404 0.32 10.92 8.53
N CYS A 405 -0.40 12.04 8.40
CA CYS A 405 -1.72 12.10 7.81
C CYS A 405 -1.71 11.86 6.30
N MET A 406 -0.70 12.38 5.60
CA MET A 406 -0.51 12.10 4.17
C MET A 406 -0.16 10.64 3.94
N GLU A 407 0.64 10.02 4.79
CA GLU A 407 0.90 8.57 4.73
C GLU A 407 -0.39 7.78 5.01
N THR A 408 -1.10 8.06 6.12
CA THR A 408 -2.35 7.37 6.47
C THR A 408 -3.41 7.47 5.36
N LEU A 409 -3.78 8.67 4.94
CA LEU A 409 -4.83 8.89 3.94
C LEU A 409 -4.35 8.66 2.51
N GLY A 410 -3.04 8.74 2.27
CA GLY A 410 -2.42 8.42 0.99
C GLY A 410 -2.58 6.95 0.63
N THR A 411 -2.56 6.05 1.62
CA THR A 411 -2.84 4.61 1.38
C THR A 411 -4.19 4.39 0.72
N CYS A 412 -5.22 5.19 1.02
CA CYS A 412 -6.52 5.10 0.35
C CYS A 412 -6.40 5.34 -1.17
N VAL A 413 -5.64 6.36 -1.58
CA VAL A 413 -5.42 6.65 -3.01
C VAL A 413 -4.57 5.58 -3.67
N TRP A 414 -3.56 5.09 -2.95
CA TRP A 414 -2.77 3.95 -3.38
C TRP A 414 -3.62 2.68 -3.55
N GLN A 415 -4.54 2.36 -2.63
CA GLN A 415 -5.40 1.18 -2.73
C GLN A 415 -6.36 1.24 -3.93
N MET A 416 -6.78 2.43 -4.36
CA MET A 416 -7.50 2.60 -5.63
C MET A 416 -6.66 2.19 -6.85
N CYS A 417 -5.32 2.25 -6.78
CA CYS A 417 -4.43 1.66 -7.79
C CYS A 417 -4.18 0.17 -7.55
N ASN A 418 -3.84 -0.19 -6.31
CA ASN A 418 -3.32 -1.49 -5.92
C ASN A 418 -4.33 -2.63 -6.16
N HIS A 419 -5.59 -2.38 -5.80
CA HIS A 419 -6.71 -3.27 -6.10
C HIS A 419 -7.41 -2.94 -7.42
N ARG A 420 -6.87 -2.00 -8.19
CA ARG A 420 -7.35 -1.56 -9.51
C ARG A 420 -8.89 -1.50 -9.62
N GLN A 421 -9.46 -2.40 -10.43
CA GLN A 421 -10.88 -2.47 -10.74
C GLN A 421 -11.68 -3.17 -9.64
N ASP A 422 -11.01 -3.90 -8.77
CA ASP A 422 -11.63 -4.80 -7.81
C ASP A 422 -12.13 -4.05 -6.58
N LEU A 423 -11.44 -2.97 -6.18
CA LEU A 423 -11.94 -2.04 -5.17
C LEU A 423 -13.36 -1.55 -5.51
N TRP A 424 -13.60 -1.18 -6.77
CA TRP A 424 -14.93 -0.73 -7.21
C TRP A 424 -15.92 -1.87 -7.36
N ARG A 425 -15.47 -3.10 -7.63
CA ARG A 425 -16.32 -4.29 -7.57
C ARG A 425 -16.76 -4.60 -6.15
N TYR A 426 -15.87 -4.45 -5.17
CA TYR A 426 -16.22 -4.57 -3.75
C TYR A 426 -17.22 -3.53 -3.34
N TYR A 427 -16.98 -2.27 -3.70
CA TYR A 427 -17.95 -1.21 -3.49
C TYR A 427 -19.32 -1.57 -4.08
N ALA A 428 -19.38 -1.99 -5.36
CA ALA A 428 -20.63 -2.36 -6.00
C ALA A 428 -21.34 -3.56 -5.34
N LEU A 429 -20.63 -4.44 -4.64
CA LEU A 429 -21.23 -5.57 -3.92
C LEU A 429 -21.91 -5.16 -2.61
N ALA A 430 -21.49 -4.06 -2.00
CA ALA A 430 -21.92 -3.67 -0.66
C ALA A 430 -22.26 -2.17 -0.52
N HIS A 431 -22.46 -1.44 -1.63
CA HIS A 431 -22.73 0.00 -1.61
C HIS A 431 -24.00 0.34 -0.80
N ASP A 432 -24.92 -0.60 -0.66
CA ASP A 432 -26.13 -0.50 0.16
C ASP A 432 -25.83 -0.34 1.67
N LEU A 433 -24.61 -0.66 2.10
CA LEU A 433 -24.17 -0.51 3.49
C LEU A 433 -23.63 0.88 3.83
N CYS A 434 -23.40 1.75 2.83
CA CYS A 434 -22.85 3.10 3.06
C CYS A 434 -23.70 3.90 4.05
N ASP A 435 -25.03 3.85 3.92
CA ASP A 435 -25.94 4.62 4.78
C ASP A 435 -25.86 4.17 6.25
N ARG A 436 -25.58 2.89 6.51
CA ARG A 436 -25.41 2.37 7.88
C ARG A 436 -24.12 2.87 8.50
N ALA A 437 -23.04 2.94 7.72
CA ALA A 437 -21.76 3.49 8.16
C ALA A 437 -21.86 5.01 8.37
N ALA A 438 -22.47 5.73 7.43
CA ALA A 438 -22.66 7.19 7.52
C ALA A 438 -23.60 7.61 8.66
N ALA A 439 -24.46 6.72 9.15
CA ALA A 439 -25.34 6.96 10.30
C ALA A 439 -24.61 6.86 11.67
N ARG A 440 -23.35 6.41 11.70
CA ARG A 440 -22.52 6.36 12.90
C ARG A 440 -22.04 7.76 13.31
N ASP A 441 -21.54 7.92 14.53
CA ASP A 441 -21.00 9.21 14.98
C ASP A 441 -19.58 9.41 14.47
N LEU A 442 -19.40 9.63 13.17
CA LEU A 442 -18.07 9.66 12.52
C LEU A 442 -17.24 10.93 12.79
N TYR A 443 -17.72 11.85 13.63
CA TYR A 443 -17.06 13.15 13.89
C TYR A 443 -16.39 13.25 15.26
N THR A 444 -16.45 12.21 16.07
CA THR A 444 -15.67 12.11 17.31
C THR A 444 -14.20 11.85 16.99
N ALA A 445 -13.29 12.26 17.87
CA ALA A 445 -11.86 11.96 17.76
C ALA A 445 -11.39 11.23 19.03
N GLY A 446 -10.52 10.23 18.88
CA GLY A 446 -9.94 9.51 20.02
C GLY A 446 -8.78 8.62 19.61
N GLN A 447 -7.76 8.56 20.45
CA GLN A 447 -6.62 7.66 20.30
C GLN A 447 -7.02 6.20 20.52
N LEU A 448 -6.13 5.26 20.20
CA LEU A 448 -6.43 3.83 20.28
C LEU A 448 -6.88 3.42 21.69
N ALA A 449 -6.22 3.94 22.72
CA ALA A 449 -6.52 3.63 24.12
C ALA A 449 -7.87 4.20 24.62
N GLU A 450 -8.39 5.21 23.94
CA GLU A 450 -9.71 5.80 24.20
C GLU A 450 -10.80 5.02 23.45
N CYS A 451 -10.45 4.45 22.29
CA CYS A 451 -11.34 3.64 21.45
C CYS A 451 -11.45 2.19 21.92
N TYR A 452 -10.43 1.63 22.59
CA TYR A 452 -10.38 0.23 22.97
C TYR A 452 -9.75 0.00 24.36
N THR A 453 -10.29 -0.97 25.11
CA THR A 453 -9.64 -1.52 26.31
C THR A 453 -8.35 -2.28 25.94
N PRO A 454 -7.48 -2.62 26.91
CA PRO A 454 -6.34 -3.51 26.64
C PRO A 454 -6.75 -4.83 26.00
N ALA A 455 -7.90 -5.39 26.35
CA ALA A 455 -8.43 -6.63 25.75
C ALA A 455 -9.14 -6.41 24.40
N LEU A 456 -8.86 -5.29 23.70
CA LEU A 456 -9.47 -4.92 22.43
C LEU A 456 -11.00 -4.82 22.49
N GLU A 457 -11.56 -4.49 23.65
CA GLU A 457 -13.00 -4.25 23.76
C GLU A 457 -13.33 -2.83 23.32
N PRO A 458 -14.31 -2.64 22.40
CA PRO A 458 -14.72 -1.34 21.95
C PRO A 458 -15.19 -0.46 23.13
N ARG A 459 -14.65 0.75 23.21
CA ARG A 459 -15.04 1.79 24.16
C ARG A 459 -15.65 2.97 23.42
N THR A 460 -16.45 3.74 24.13
CA THR A 460 -16.83 5.09 23.69
C THR A 460 -15.89 6.05 24.41
N PRO A 461 -15.13 6.90 23.69
CA PRO A 461 -14.28 7.90 24.31
C PRO A 461 -15.13 8.85 25.14
N SER A 462 -14.52 9.48 26.15
CA SER A 462 -15.19 10.53 26.91
C SER A 462 -15.57 11.68 25.97
N PRO A 463 -16.62 12.48 26.26
CA PRO A 463 -16.94 13.66 25.48
C PRO A 463 -15.74 14.62 25.48
N GLY A 464 -14.91 14.58 24.44
CA GLY A 464 -13.63 15.28 24.43
C GLY A 464 -12.96 15.13 23.08
N GLY A 465 -13.26 16.06 22.16
CA GLY A 465 -12.70 16.08 20.81
C GLY A 465 -13.75 15.70 19.76
N ARG A 466 -14.22 16.70 19.02
CA ARG A 466 -15.01 16.51 17.81
C ARG A 466 -14.43 17.35 16.69
N VAL A 467 -14.48 16.82 15.48
CA VAL A 467 -14.16 17.57 14.27
C VAL A 467 -15.45 18.19 13.71
N CYS A 468 -15.41 19.50 13.48
CA CYS A 468 -16.44 20.28 12.87
C CYS A 468 -16.05 20.50 11.41
N VAL A 469 -16.66 19.74 10.51
CA VAL A 469 -16.33 19.83 9.09
C VAL A 469 -16.91 21.13 8.50
N PRO A 470 -16.09 22.03 7.94
CA PRO A 470 -16.59 23.22 7.25
C PRO A 470 -17.22 22.79 5.92
N ARG A 471 -18.54 22.58 5.93
CA ARG A 471 -19.30 22.11 4.78
C ARG A 471 -19.64 23.26 3.81
N CYS A 472 -19.55 22.98 2.53
CA CYS A 472 -19.94 23.89 1.46
C CYS A 472 -20.48 23.11 0.26
N ASP A 473 -21.27 23.78 -0.56
CA ASP A 473 -21.83 23.19 -1.77
C ASP A 473 -20.83 23.24 -2.93
N LEU A 474 -20.66 22.10 -3.59
CA LEU A 474 -19.88 21.91 -4.81
C LEU A 474 -20.80 21.37 -5.91
N GLU A 475 -20.93 22.10 -7.01
CA GLU A 475 -21.69 21.64 -8.17
C GLU A 475 -20.92 20.60 -8.98
N TYR A 476 -21.63 19.61 -9.54
CA TYR A 476 -21.04 18.62 -10.43
C TYR A 476 -21.88 18.39 -11.68
N ALA A 477 -21.22 17.95 -12.75
CA ALA A 477 -21.84 17.62 -14.02
C ALA A 477 -21.07 16.48 -14.73
N VAL A 478 -21.32 15.24 -14.31
CA VAL A 478 -20.60 14.05 -14.79
C VAL A 478 -21.45 13.25 -15.78
N ARG A 479 -20.81 12.72 -16.84
CA ARG A 479 -21.47 11.83 -17.80
C ARG A 479 -21.13 10.36 -17.49
N VAL A 480 -22.15 9.57 -17.16
CA VAL A 480 -22.01 8.15 -16.81
C VAL A 480 -22.98 7.31 -17.64
N GLY A 481 -22.49 6.28 -18.33
CA GLY A 481 -23.32 5.44 -19.20
C GLY A 481 -24.04 6.20 -20.32
N GLY A 482 -23.48 7.33 -20.78
CA GLY A 482 -24.07 8.21 -21.80
C GLY A 482 -25.06 9.25 -21.26
N ALA A 483 -25.58 9.09 -20.04
CA ALA A 483 -26.46 10.05 -19.38
C ALA A 483 -25.66 11.14 -18.66
N LEU A 484 -26.17 12.37 -18.67
CA LEU A 484 -25.58 13.48 -17.93
C LEU A 484 -26.25 13.58 -16.55
N HIS A 485 -25.46 13.52 -15.49
CA HIS A 485 -25.89 13.68 -14.11
C HIS A 485 -25.39 15.02 -13.59
N ARG A 486 -26.32 15.88 -13.18
CA ARG A 486 -26.03 17.18 -12.55
C ARG A 486 -26.59 17.20 -11.13
N GLY A 487 -25.96 17.98 -10.27
CA GLY A 487 -26.40 18.23 -8.91
C GLY A 487 -25.36 18.98 -8.10
N THR A 488 -25.57 18.97 -6.79
CA THR A 488 -24.71 19.60 -5.80
C THR A 488 -24.35 18.57 -4.73
N LEU A 489 -23.10 18.58 -4.29
CA LEU A 489 -22.61 17.81 -3.15
C LEU A 489 -22.18 18.77 -2.04
N THR A 490 -22.55 18.46 -0.81
CA THR A 490 -22.08 19.20 0.36
C THR A 490 -20.79 18.58 0.87
N VAL A 491 -19.65 19.20 0.56
CA VAL A 491 -18.29 18.69 0.81
C VAL A 491 -17.50 19.63 1.73
N HIS A 492 -16.38 19.15 2.24
CA HIS A 492 -15.40 19.95 2.96
C HIS A 492 -14.91 21.13 2.12
N HIS A 493 -14.84 22.32 2.71
CA HIS A 493 -14.44 23.57 2.07
C HIS A 493 -13.13 23.46 1.28
N ALA A 494 -12.11 22.81 1.84
CA ALA A 494 -10.84 22.57 1.15
C ALA A 494 -10.96 21.82 -0.20
N VAL A 495 -11.94 20.92 -0.36
CA VAL A 495 -12.17 20.24 -1.64
C VAL A 495 -12.69 21.22 -2.68
N ARG A 496 -13.72 21.99 -2.33
CA ARG A 496 -14.29 23.01 -3.22
C ARG A 496 -13.26 24.08 -3.59
N ALA A 497 -12.59 24.66 -2.59
CA ALA A 497 -11.58 25.69 -2.81
C ALA A 497 -10.48 25.18 -3.74
N ALA A 498 -9.99 23.95 -3.54
CA ALA A 498 -8.99 23.37 -4.43
C ALA A 498 -9.49 23.14 -5.87
N VAL A 499 -10.78 22.84 -6.07
CA VAL A 499 -11.38 22.75 -7.41
C VAL A 499 -11.48 24.13 -8.06
N GLU A 500 -11.96 25.14 -7.33
CA GLU A 500 -12.10 26.52 -7.81
C GLU A 500 -10.74 27.16 -8.15
N ASP A 501 -9.72 26.88 -7.33
CA ASP A 501 -8.35 27.36 -7.50
C ASP A 501 -7.56 26.54 -8.55
N GLY A 502 -8.15 25.49 -9.12
CA GLY A 502 -7.51 24.63 -10.12
C GLY A 502 -6.43 23.70 -9.59
N LEU A 503 -6.35 23.55 -8.26
CA LEU A 503 -5.40 22.68 -7.57
C LEU A 503 -5.80 21.19 -7.63
N LEU A 504 -7.10 20.92 -7.56
CA LEU A 504 -7.68 19.59 -7.65
C LEU A 504 -8.62 19.52 -8.85
N PRO A 505 -8.36 18.69 -9.87
CA PRO A 505 -9.26 18.57 -11.01
C PRO A 505 -10.63 18.03 -10.58
N MET A 506 -11.71 18.62 -11.10
CA MET A 506 -13.07 18.13 -10.82
C MET A 506 -13.25 16.66 -11.21
N SER A 507 -12.56 16.18 -12.25
CA SER A 507 -12.56 14.77 -12.65
C SER A 507 -12.07 13.81 -11.57
N VAL A 508 -11.18 14.26 -10.67
CA VAL A 508 -10.70 13.47 -9.53
C VAL A 508 -11.81 13.34 -8.49
N VAL A 509 -12.51 14.44 -8.18
CA VAL A 509 -13.69 14.44 -7.28
C VAL A 509 -14.83 13.61 -7.86
N GLU A 510 -15.05 13.71 -9.18
CA GLU A 510 -16.09 12.95 -9.87
C GLU A 510 -15.87 11.44 -9.76
N TYR A 511 -14.66 10.99 -10.07
CA TYR A 511 -14.31 9.57 -10.02
C TYR A 511 -14.32 9.03 -8.58
N ALA A 512 -13.68 9.75 -7.64
CA ALA A 512 -13.46 9.24 -6.29
C ALA A 512 -14.66 9.42 -5.35
N LEU A 513 -15.59 10.33 -5.66
CA LEU A 513 -16.71 10.66 -4.77
C LEU A 513 -18.06 10.69 -5.50
N VAL A 514 -18.23 11.52 -6.54
CA VAL A 514 -19.55 11.71 -7.19
C VAL A 514 -20.11 10.40 -7.74
N VAL A 515 -19.33 9.68 -8.55
CA VAL A 515 -19.79 8.47 -9.24
C VAL A 515 -20.14 7.34 -8.24
N PRO A 516 -19.33 7.06 -7.20
CA PRO A 516 -19.75 6.18 -6.10
C PRO A 516 -21.09 6.58 -5.47
N LEU A 517 -21.28 7.87 -5.16
CA LEU A 517 -22.54 8.35 -4.58
C LEU A 517 -23.74 8.19 -5.54
N LEU A 518 -23.54 8.34 -6.85
CA LEU A 518 -24.60 8.06 -7.83
C LEU A 518 -25.05 6.59 -7.79
N LEU A 519 -24.12 5.64 -7.56
CA LEU A 519 -24.49 4.23 -7.38
C LEU A 519 -25.22 4.02 -6.05
N ARG A 520 -24.69 4.57 -4.94
CA ARG A 520 -25.33 4.51 -3.62
C ARG A 520 -26.78 4.99 -3.69
N ASP A 521 -27.00 6.13 -4.32
CA ASP A 521 -28.30 6.78 -4.45
C ASP A 521 -29.17 6.14 -5.57
N ARG A 522 -28.73 5.01 -6.15
CA ARG A 522 -29.42 4.24 -7.20
C ARG A 522 -29.75 5.05 -8.46
N ARG A 523 -28.97 6.09 -8.74
CA ARG A 523 -29.09 6.91 -9.95
C ARG A 523 -28.45 6.26 -11.18
N ILE A 524 -27.54 5.32 -10.95
CA ILE A 524 -26.94 4.44 -11.95
C ILE A 524 -26.97 2.99 -11.46
N THR A 525 -26.86 2.04 -12.38
CA THR A 525 -26.77 0.61 -12.05
C THR A 525 -25.33 0.19 -11.80
N GLU A 526 -25.13 -0.90 -11.05
CA GLU A 526 -23.82 -1.51 -10.80
C GLU A 526 -23.03 -1.74 -12.10
N GLY A 527 -23.69 -2.27 -13.14
CA GLY A 527 -23.05 -2.52 -14.43
C GLY A 527 -22.62 -1.23 -15.16
N VAL A 528 -23.39 -0.15 -15.02
CA VAL A 528 -23.01 1.17 -15.57
C VAL A 528 -21.85 1.77 -14.78
N PHE A 529 -21.90 1.67 -13.45
CA PHE A 529 -20.85 2.10 -12.55
C PHE A 529 -19.53 1.40 -12.85
N LEU A 530 -19.49 0.06 -12.83
CA LEU A 530 -18.25 -0.70 -13.04
C LEU A 530 -17.62 -0.42 -14.41
N ARG A 531 -18.43 -0.33 -15.48
CA ARG A 531 -17.89 0.05 -16.80
C ARG A 531 -17.27 1.45 -16.81
N HIS A 532 -17.85 2.40 -16.07
CA HIS A 532 -17.29 3.74 -15.94
C HIS A 532 -15.99 3.73 -15.16
N MET A 533 -15.96 3.07 -13.99
CA MET A 533 -14.76 2.99 -13.15
C MET A 533 -13.61 2.27 -13.86
N ASP A 534 -13.92 1.17 -14.57
CA ASP A 534 -12.96 0.39 -15.35
C ASP A 534 -12.38 1.19 -16.53
N GLY A 535 -13.23 1.97 -17.21
CA GLY A 535 -12.83 2.80 -18.35
C GLY A 535 -12.04 4.06 -17.94
N GLY A 536 -12.36 4.63 -16.78
CA GLY A 536 -11.74 5.86 -16.27
C GLY A 536 -10.50 5.67 -15.41
N TYR A 537 -10.14 4.43 -15.04
CA TYR A 537 -9.05 4.12 -14.11
C TYR A 537 -7.74 4.85 -14.44
N CYS A 538 -7.20 4.70 -15.65
CA CYS A 538 -5.91 5.32 -15.97
C CYS A 538 -6.00 6.84 -16.17
N ASP A 539 -7.15 7.35 -16.62
CA ASP A 539 -7.39 8.79 -16.77
C ASP A 539 -7.45 9.48 -15.40
N HIS A 540 -8.03 8.81 -14.41
CA HIS A 540 -8.05 9.28 -13.03
C HIS A 540 -6.63 9.45 -12.47
N PHE A 541 -5.81 8.40 -12.51
CA PHE A 541 -4.43 8.50 -11.98
C PHE A 541 -3.52 9.41 -12.80
N ALA A 542 -3.77 9.53 -14.11
CA ALA A 542 -3.11 10.55 -14.91
C ALA A 542 -3.46 11.96 -14.42
N SER A 543 -4.73 12.23 -14.10
CA SER A 543 -5.20 13.51 -13.56
C SER A 543 -4.61 13.79 -12.19
N VAL A 544 -4.55 12.78 -11.31
CA VAL A 544 -3.94 12.90 -9.97
C VAL A 544 -2.47 13.29 -10.11
N MET A 545 -1.68 12.54 -10.90
CA MET A 545 -0.25 12.82 -11.10
C MET A 545 0.00 14.21 -11.70
N HIS A 546 -0.76 14.62 -12.73
CA HIS A 546 -0.63 15.97 -13.28
C HIS A 546 -0.90 17.05 -12.22
N ALA A 547 -1.96 16.91 -11.42
CA ALA A 547 -2.29 17.86 -10.36
C ALA A 547 -1.21 17.92 -9.27
N SER A 548 -0.65 16.76 -8.90
CA SER A 548 0.44 16.69 -7.93
C SER A 548 1.70 17.40 -8.43
N HIS A 549 2.09 17.17 -9.68
CA HIS A 549 3.25 17.84 -10.27
C HIS A 549 3.01 19.35 -10.49
N ALA A 550 1.83 19.74 -10.96
CA ALA A 550 1.47 21.15 -11.15
C ALA A 550 1.47 21.93 -9.83
N SER A 551 1.05 21.29 -8.74
CA SER A 551 1.09 21.88 -7.40
C SER A 551 2.45 21.75 -6.69
N GLY A 552 3.41 21.05 -7.29
CA GLY A 552 4.70 20.74 -6.66
C GLY A 552 4.59 19.87 -5.41
N PHE A 553 3.51 19.09 -5.26
CA PHE A 553 3.18 18.31 -4.06
C PHE A 553 2.94 19.20 -2.81
N SER A 554 2.45 20.43 -3.00
CA SER A 554 2.23 21.38 -1.90
C SER A 554 1.27 20.88 -0.82
N ARG A 555 1.43 21.40 0.40
CA ARG A 555 0.50 21.14 1.52
C ARG A 555 -0.95 21.44 1.22
N ALA A 556 -1.22 22.48 0.42
CA ALA A 556 -2.58 22.83 0.00
C ALA A 556 -3.20 21.69 -0.81
N TYR A 557 -2.44 21.08 -1.72
CA TYR A 557 -2.89 19.94 -2.52
C TYR A 557 -3.09 18.70 -1.65
N GLY A 558 -2.11 18.36 -0.80
CA GLY A 558 -2.22 17.24 0.14
C GLY A 558 -3.43 17.37 1.07
N THR A 559 -3.69 18.57 1.61
CA THR A 559 -4.85 18.86 2.44
C THR A 559 -6.17 18.69 1.68
N ALA A 560 -6.24 19.11 0.42
CA ALA A 560 -7.43 18.93 -0.41
C ALA A 560 -7.70 17.45 -0.72
N VAL A 561 -6.65 16.67 -1.00
CA VAL A 561 -6.76 15.22 -1.19
C VAL A 561 -7.19 14.52 0.09
N ALA A 562 -6.58 14.86 1.23
CA ALA A 562 -6.96 14.34 2.54
C ALA A 562 -8.44 14.62 2.85
N ALA A 563 -8.91 15.85 2.60
CA ALA A 563 -10.32 16.20 2.75
C ALA A 563 -11.22 15.37 1.81
N LEU A 564 -10.84 15.16 0.56
CA LEU A 564 -11.58 14.31 -0.38
C LEU A 564 -11.64 12.84 0.08
N VAL A 565 -10.54 12.29 0.60
CA VAL A 565 -10.51 10.94 1.16
C VAL A 565 -11.39 10.86 2.41
N MET A 566 -11.36 11.87 3.28
CA MET A 566 -12.24 11.94 4.44
C MET A 566 -13.72 11.99 4.07
N GLU A 567 -14.10 12.65 2.97
CA GLU A 567 -15.48 12.54 2.46
C GLU A 567 -15.87 11.09 2.15
N GLN A 568 -14.95 10.29 1.61
CA GLN A 568 -15.22 8.87 1.35
C GLN A 568 -15.43 8.08 2.65
N TRP A 569 -14.65 8.38 3.69
CA TRP A 569 -14.84 7.80 5.03
C TRP A 569 -16.18 8.24 5.65
N TRP A 570 -16.51 9.53 5.63
CA TRP A 570 -17.77 10.03 6.18
C TRP A 570 -19.00 9.53 5.42
N HIS A 571 -18.87 9.19 4.14
CA HIS A 571 -19.93 8.59 3.34
C HIS A 571 -19.98 7.05 3.39
N GLY A 572 -19.10 6.39 4.15
CA GLY A 572 -19.11 4.93 4.30
C GLY A 572 -18.57 4.15 3.10
N ILE A 573 -17.85 4.81 2.18
CA ILE A 573 -17.34 4.17 0.95
C ILE A 573 -16.32 3.08 1.31
N TRP A 574 -15.35 3.39 2.18
CA TRP A 574 -14.35 2.42 2.64
C TRP A 574 -14.95 1.25 3.42
N PHE A 575 -16.05 1.48 4.14
CA PHE A 575 -16.80 0.40 4.79
C PHE A 575 -17.39 -0.56 3.76
N ALA A 576 -18.07 -0.03 2.75
CA ALA A 576 -18.67 -0.83 1.69
C ALA A 576 -17.60 -1.60 0.89
N ILE A 577 -16.45 -0.98 0.61
CA ILE A 577 -15.32 -1.68 -0.02
C ILE A 577 -14.86 -2.85 0.87
N GLY A 578 -14.63 -2.62 2.16
CA GLY A 578 -14.18 -3.68 3.05
C GLY A 578 -15.18 -4.83 3.19
N ALA A 579 -16.46 -4.51 3.41
CA ALA A 579 -17.52 -5.51 3.43
C ALA A 579 -17.62 -6.29 2.12
N GLY A 580 -17.49 -5.61 0.97
CA GLY A 580 -17.50 -6.22 -0.35
C GLY A 580 -16.30 -7.14 -0.61
N SER A 581 -15.13 -6.80 -0.06
CA SER A 581 -13.89 -7.60 -0.21
C SER A 581 -14.03 -9.02 0.34
N LEU A 582 -14.93 -9.24 1.30
CA LEU A 582 -15.22 -10.56 1.88
C LEU A 582 -15.72 -11.59 0.84
N ILE A 583 -16.07 -11.16 -0.38
CA ILE A 583 -16.31 -12.05 -1.51
C ILE A 583 -15.09 -12.94 -1.85
N GLU A 584 -13.89 -12.54 -1.43
CA GLU A 584 -12.63 -13.26 -1.58
C GLU A 584 -12.39 -14.33 -0.51
N ALA A 585 -13.14 -14.33 0.61
CA ALA A 585 -12.93 -15.18 1.80
C ALA A 585 -13.28 -16.66 1.53
N GLN A 586 -12.50 -17.28 0.65
CA GLN A 586 -12.63 -18.66 0.21
C GLN A 586 -11.44 -19.50 0.69
N PRO A 587 -11.59 -20.84 0.82
CA PRO A 587 -10.47 -21.71 1.12
C PRO A 587 -9.37 -21.61 0.07
N ASP A 588 -8.11 -21.58 0.52
CA ASP A 588 -6.94 -21.56 -0.36
C ASP A 588 -5.71 -22.10 0.40
N ARG A 589 -4.58 -21.41 0.29
CA ARG A 589 -3.36 -21.68 1.02
C ARG A 589 -2.78 -20.38 1.59
N ILE A 590 -1.97 -20.53 2.61
CA ILE A 590 -1.32 -19.40 3.27
C ILE A 590 -0.43 -18.68 2.26
N ALA A 591 -0.57 -17.35 2.17
CA ALA A 591 0.22 -16.51 1.27
C ALA A 591 0.26 -17.01 -0.19
N ALA A 592 -0.85 -17.60 -0.68
CA ALA A 592 -0.94 -18.16 -2.03
C ALA A 592 -0.91 -17.10 -3.14
N ASP A 593 -1.28 -15.85 -2.84
CA ASP A 593 -1.04 -14.69 -3.72
C ASP A 593 0.44 -14.47 -4.05
N ARG A 594 1.34 -15.15 -3.33
CA ARG A 594 2.79 -15.08 -3.48
C ARG A 594 3.37 -16.26 -4.26
N ASP A 595 2.52 -17.15 -4.80
CA ASP A 595 2.91 -18.29 -5.64
C ASP A 595 3.17 -17.86 -7.10
N TYR A 596 4.40 -18.10 -7.58
CA TYR A 596 4.75 -18.12 -9.00
C TYR A 596 5.21 -19.53 -9.41
N GLY A 597 4.28 -20.47 -9.43
CA GLY A 597 4.42 -21.70 -10.21
C GLY A 597 4.04 -21.45 -11.67
N PRO A 598 4.64 -22.15 -12.66
CA PRO A 598 4.21 -22.00 -14.04
C PRO A 598 2.74 -22.37 -14.16
N SER A 599 1.93 -21.47 -14.68
CA SER A 599 0.62 -21.81 -15.22
C SER A 599 0.83 -22.78 -16.39
N GLY A 600 0.81 -24.07 -16.07
CA GLY A 600 0.77 -25.20 -17.00
C GLY A 600 0.53 -26.43 -16.13
N SER A 601 -0.51 -27.23 -16.28
CA SER A 601 -1.48 -27.43 -17.35
C SER A 601 -2.75 -27.97 -16.70
N ARG A 602 -3.91 -27.39 -16.97
CA ARG A 602 -5.17 -28.15 -16.88
C ARG A 602 -5.53 -28.51 -18.31
N THR A 603 -5.25 -29.77 -18.67
CA THR A 603 -6.01 -30.47 -19.73
C THR A 603 -7.46 -30.58 -19.33
#